data_AF-A0A269PA59-F1
#
_entry.id   AF-A0A269PA59-F1
#
_cell.length_a   1.000
_cell.length_b   1.000
_cell.length_c   1.000
_cell.angle_alpha   90.00
_cell.angle_beta   90.00
_cell.angle_gamma   90.00
#
_symmetry.space_group_name_H-M   'P 1'
#
loop_
_entity.id
_entity.type
_entity.pdbx_description
1 polymer ?
#
loop_
_entity_poly.entity_id
_entity_poly.type
_entity_poly.pdbx_seq_one_letter_code
_entity_poly.pdbx_strand_id
1 'polypeptide(L)'
;LAEFKEKQMDEADAFIELLAQEHDVKLGGKKGNITLRSFDHTLKVTLQNQERIELGPELQLAKDLIDQCLDKWTQNGNHNIQVIVNNVFNTDKEGTINPQRILSLRKYEISDDSGKWQKAMDLIAQSVDVVDSCRFIRFYETDDTGKEQAISLDIAKL
;
A
#
# COMPACT_ATOMS: atom_id res chain seq x y z
N LEU A 1 -18.03 -19.82 0.97
CA LEU A 1 -17.11 -18.79 1.51
C LEU A 1 -17.27 -17.42 0.84
N ALA A 2 -17.44 -17.35 -0.49
CA ALA A 2 -17.72 -16.08 -1.18
C ALA A 2 -18.98 -15.37 -0.65
N GLU A 3 -20.11 -16.09 -0.57
CA GLU A 3 -21.37 -15.56 -0.01
C GLU A 3 -21.22 -15.11 1.46
N PHE A 4 -20.47 -15.88 2.27
CA PHE A 4 -20.17 -15.49 3.65
C PHE A 4 -19.38 -14.18 3.70
N LYS A 5 -18.33 -14.05 2.87
CA LYS A 5 -17.54 -12.82 2.76
C LYS A 5 -18.42 -11.63 2.39
N GLU A 6 -19.25 -11.77 1.37
CA GLU A 6 -20.17 -10.73 0.89
C GLU A 6 -21.14 -10.30 2.00
N LYS A 7 -21.88 -11.26 2.58
CA LYS A 7 -22.83 -10.99 3.65
C LYS A 7 -22.19 -10.27 4.85
N GLN A 8 -21.02 -10.73 5.30
CA GLN A 8 -20.34 -10.12 6.44
C GLN A 8 -19.80 -8.71 6.12
N MET A 9 -19.42 -8.44 4.87
CA MET A 9 -19.05 -7.09 4.44
C MET A 9 -20.25 -6.16 4.43
N ASP A 10 -21.40 -6.63 3.94
CA ASP A 10 -22.62 -5.83 3.90
C ASP A 10 -23.15 -5.52 5.30
N GLU A 11 -23.12 -6.49 6.23
CA GLU A 11 -23.48 -6.27 7.63
C GLU A 11 -22.58 -5.23 8.30
N ALA A 12 -21.27 -5.31 8.07
CA ALA A 12 -20.33 -4.34 8.62
C ALA A 12 -20.53 -2.94 8.02
N ASP A 13 -20.78 -2.84 6.72
CA ASP A 13 -21.08 -1.57 6.05
C ASP A 13 -22.36 -0.94 6.56
N ALA A 14 -23.43 -1.72 6.72
CA ALA A 14 -24.69 -1.25 7.28
C ALA A 14 -24.53 -0.73 8.72
N PHE A 15 -23.71 -1.40 9.54
CA PHE A 15 -23.39 -0.94 10.89
C PHE A 15 -22.66 0.40 10.89
N ILE A 16 -21.65 0.57 10.02
CA ILE A 16 -20.90 1.82 9.89
C ILE A 16 -21.80 2.96 9.40
N GLU A 17 -22.71 2.68 8.47
CA GLU A 17 -23.66 3.66 7.97
C GLU A 17 -24.64 4.10 9.07
N LEU A 18 -25.15 3.16 9.87
CA LEU A 18 -26.00 3.47 11.02
C LEU A 18 -25.28 4.38 12.02
N LEU A 19 -24.04 4.05 12.37
CA LEU A 19 -23.22 4.90 13.24
C LEU A 19 -23.04 6.32 12.69
N ALA A 20 -22.79 6.45 11.38
CA ALA A 20 -22.63 7.76 10.76
C ALA A 20 -23.93 8.58 10.82
N GLN A 21 -25.08 7.94 10.59
CA GLN A 21 -26.41 8.56 10.70
C GLN A 21 -26.70 9.05 12.13
N GLU A 22 -26.37 8.26 13.16
CA GLU A 22 -26.55 8.64 14.57
C GLU A 22 -25.73 9.89 14.97
N HIS A 23 -24.67 10.19 14.22
CA HIS A 23 -23.80 11.35 14.46
C HIS A 23 -23.96 12.46 13.41
N ASP A 24 -24.99 12.42 12.57
CA ASP A 24 -25.24 13.38 11.48
C ASP A 24 -24.05 13.56 10.51
N VAL A 25 -23.21 12.52 10.35
CA VAL A 25 -22.07 12.50 9.44
C VAL A 25 -22.42 11.79 8.14
N LYS A 26 -22.04 12.37 7.00
CA LYS A 26 -22.10 11.69 5.70
C LYS A 26 -20.76 11.06 5.37
N LEU A 27 -20.73 9.74 5.19
CA LEU A 27 -19.53 9.03 4.74
C LEU A 27 -19.32 9.24 3.24
N GLY A 28 -18.11 9.64 2.85
CA GLY A 28 -17.71 9.89 1.45
C GLY A 28 -17.47 8.62 0.61
N GLY A 29 -17.78 7.43 1.14
CA GLY A 29 -17.61 6.13 0.50
C GLY A 29 -16.94 5.07 1.39
N LYS A 30 -16.79 3.85 0.87
CA LYS A 30 -16.21 2.69 1.59
C LYS A 30 -14.66 2.67 1.59
N LYS A 31 -14.01 3.84 1.47
CA LYS A 31 -12.55 3.95 1.40
C LYS A 31 -11.95 4.01 2.80
N GLY A 32 -10.87 3.25 3.01
CA GLY A 32 -10.12 3.20 4.26
C GLY A 32 -10.24 1.87 4.99
N ASN A 33 -9.27 1.61 5.87
CA ASN A 33 -9.29 0.42 6.72
C ASN A 33 -10.12 0.73 7.98
N ILE A 34 -10.99 -0.20 8.36
CA ILE A 34 -11.88 -0.05 9.53
C ILE A 34 -11.62 -1.21 10.47
N THR A 35 -11.57 -0.92 11.77
CA THR A 35 -11.46 -1.92 12.83
C THR A 35 -12.70 -1.83 13.72
N LEU A 36 -13.42 -2.93 13.82
CA LEU A 36 -14.52 -3.13 14.76
C LEU A 36 -14.02 -4.03 15.89
N ARG A 37 -14.38 -3.70 17.12
CA ARG A 37 -13.96 -4.46 18.30
C ARG A 37 -15.15 -4.66 19.23
N SER A 38 -15.21 -5.82 19.86
CA SER A 38 -16.18 -6.06 20.93
C SER A 38 -15.90 -5.17 22.14
N PHE A 39 -16.93 -4.94 22.96
CA PHE A 39 -16.85 -4.11 24.16
C PHE A 39 -15.80 -4.61 25.17
N ASP A 40 -15.64 -5.93 25.29
CA ASP A 40 -14.64 -6.59 26.16
C ASP A 40 -13.26 -6.71 25.49
N HIS A 41 -13.10 -6.20 24.27
CA HIS A 41 -11.86 -6.22 23.49
C HIS A 41 -11.32 -7.62 23.11
N THR A 42 -12.10 -8.68 23.33
CA THR A 42 -11.70 -10.07 23.03
C THR A 42 -11.86 -10.43 21.57
N LEU A 43 -12.75 -9.77 20.82
CA LEU A 43 -12.99 -10.01 19.41
C LEU A 43 -12.70 -8.76 18.59
N LYS A 44 -12.13 -8.97 17.40
CA LYS A 44 -11.83 -7.89 16.45
C LYS A 44 -12.12 -8.33 15.01
N VAL A 45 -12.77 -7.44 14.26
CA VAL A 45 -12.96 -7.57 12.82
C VAL A 45 -12.28 -6.40 12.12
N THR A 46 -11.49 -6.67 11.08
CA THR A 46 -10.89 -5.62 10.27
C THR A 46 -11.38 -5.70 8.83
N LEU A 47 -11.90 -4.58 8.33
CA LEU A 47 -12.15 -4.36 6.91
C LEU A 47 -10.93 -3.64 6.34
N GLN A 48 -10.31 -4.22 5.32
CA GLN A 48 -9.11 -3.66 4.72
C GLN A 48 -9.25 -3.57 3.21
N ASN A 49 -8.94 -2.40 2.66
CA ASN A 49 -8.89 -2.19 1.22
C ASN A 49 -7.43 -2.24 0.80
N GLN A 50 -7.11 -3.14 -0.12
CA GLN A 50 -5.80 -3.23 -0.75
C GLN A 50 -5.92 -2.79 -2.21
N GLU A 51 -5.34 -1.64 -2.51
CA GLU A 51 -5.20 -1.17 -3.88
C GLU A 51 -4.02 -1.91 -4.53
N ARG A 52 -4.26 -2.49 -5.71
CA ARG A 52 -3.21 -2.95 -6.60
C ARG A 52 -2.84 -1.77 -7.49
N ILE A 53 -1.57 -1.37 -7.38
CA ILE A 53 -1.01 -0.29 -8.18
C ILE A 53 -0.11 -0.86 -9.26
N GLU A 54 -0.11 -0.21 -10.42
CA GLU A 54 0.85 -0.41 -11.50
C GLU A 54 1.62 0.88 -11.74
N LEU A 55 2.81 0.72 -12.33
CA LEU A 55 3.64 1.86 -12.71
C LEU A 55 3.53 2.06 -14.23
N GLY A 56 3.08 3.25 -14.61
CA GLY A 56 2.97 3.72 -15.97
C GLY A 56 4.29 4.05 -16.65
N PRO A 57 4.25 4.43 -17.93
CA PRO A 57 5.43 4.68 -18.77
C PRO A 57 6.33 5.83 -18.28
N GLU A 58 5.80 6.76 -17.48
CA GLU A 58 6.55 7.87 -16.87
C GLU A 58 7.71 7.37 -15.99
N LEU A 59 7.63 6.13 -15.50
CA LEU A 59 8.72 5.49 -14.75
C LEU A 59 10.03 5.45 -15.55
N GLN A 60 9.97 5.22 -16.86
CA GLN A 60 11.17 5.17 -17.69
C GLN A 60 11.83 6.55 -17.79
N LEU A 61 11.01 7.61 -17.95
CA LEU A 61 11.50 8.99 -17.98
C LEU A 61 12.13 9.39 -16.63
N ALA A 62 11.53 8.95 -15.52
CA ALA A 62 12.09 9.17 -14.19
C ALA A 62 13.44 8.46 -14.02
N LYS A 63 13.55 7.21 -14.49
CA LYS A 63 14.80 6.45 -14.45
C LYS A 63 15.91 7.16 -15.21
N ASP A 64 15.64 7.64 -16.42
CA ASP A 64 16.64 8.34 -17.24
C ASP A 64 17.14 9.63 -16.58
N LEU A 65 16.28 10.34 -15.84
CA LEU A 65 16.68 11.52 -15.05
C LEU A 65 17.53 11.13 -13.83
N ILE A 66 17.17 10.05 -13.15
CA ILE A 66 17.92 9.53 -12.00
C ILE A 66 19.31 9.08 -12.44
N ASP A 67 19.43 8.36 -13.55
CA ASP A 67 20.72 7.91 -14.08
C ASP A 67 21.63 9.11 -14.39
N GLN A 68 21.09 10.18 -15.01
CA GLN A 68 21.84 11.43 -15.24
C GLN A 68 22.31 12.11 -13.93
N CYS A 69 21.52 12.05 -12.86
CA CYS A 69 21.94 12.54 -11.54
C CYS A 69 23.08 11.69 -10.99
N LEU A 70 22.93 10.37 -11.03
CA LEU A 70 23.92 9.42 -10.52
C LEU A 70 25.25 9.54 -11.25
N ASP A 71 25.26 9.65 -12.58
CA ASP A 71 26.47 9.83 -13.38
C ASP A 71 27.22 11.11 -12.97
N LYS A 72 26.49 12.22 -12.76
CA LYS A 72 27.08 13.48 -12.30
C LYS A 72 27.64 13.37 -10.89
N TRP A 73 26.93 12.73 -9.96
CA TRP A 73 27.38 12.58 -8.57
C TRP A 73 28.55 11.61 -8.42
N THR A 74 28.61 10.59 -9.27
CA THR A 74 29.63 9.52 -9.21
C THR A 74 30.90 9.85 -9.98
N GLN A 75 30.91 10.87 -10.85
CA GLN A 75 32.14 11.36 -11.50
C GLN A 75 33.29 11.67 -10.52
N ASN A 76 32.97 12.02 -9.26
CA ASN A 76 33.93 12.22 -8.17
C ASN A 76 33.52 11.49 -6.86
N GLY A 77 32.60 10.53 -6.93
CA GLY A 77 31.85 10.03 -5.77
C GLY A 77 31.77 8.51 -5.61
N ASN A 78 31.03 8.07 -4.60
CA ASN A 78 30.92 6.66 -4.23
C ASN A 78 29.94 5.90 -5.14
N HIS A 79 30.48 5.00 -5.97
CA HIS A 79 29.73 4.14 -6.90
C HIS A 79 28.69 3.24 -6.20
N ASN A 80 28.80 3.04 -4.89
CA ASN A 80 27.82 2.26 -4.10
C ASN A 80 26.41 2.86 -4.14
N ILE A 81 26.26 4.19 -4.32
CA ILE A 81 24.94 4.83 -4.42
C ILE A 81 24.22 4.39 -5.69
N GLN A 82 24.94 4.31 -6.81
CA GLN A 82 24.39 3.86 -8.08
C GLN A 82 23.89 2.41 -7.98
N VAL A 83 24.63 1.54 -7.28
CA VAL A 83 24.20 0.15 -7.03
C VAL A 83 22.90 0.10 -6.22
N ILE A 84 22.79 0.91 -5.17
CA ILE A 84 21.58 0.96 -4.33
C ILE A 84 20.36 1.41 -5.16
N VAL A 85 20.51 2.46 -5.95
CA VAL A 85 19.41 2.99 -6.77
C VAL A 85 19.05 2.04 -7.91
N ASN A 86 20.03 1.47 -8.61
CA ASN A 86 19.78 0.46 -9.65
C ASN A 86 19.03 -0.75 -9.09
N ASN A 87 19.36 -1.18 -7.87
CA ASN A 87 18.64 -2.26 -7.22
C ASN A 87 17.15 -1.93 -7.08
N VAL A 88 16.76 -0.69 -6.81
CA VAL A 88 15.36 -0.28 -6.67
C VAL A 88 14.56 -0.47 -7.96
N PHE A 89 15.19 -0.35 -9.13
CA PHE A 89 14.59 -0.61 -10.44
C PHE A 89 14.66 -2.08 -10.89
N ASN A 90 15.32 -2.96 -10.12
CA ASN A 90 15.37 -4.37 -10.47
C ASN A 90 13.98 -5.01 -10.37
N THR A 91 13.66 -5.80 -11.39
CA THR A 91 12.48 -6.64 -11.42
C THR A 91 12.57 -7.77 -10.39
N ASP A 92 11.43 -8.19 -9.88
CA ASP A 92 11.32 -9.43 -9.10
C ASP A 92 11.46 -10.67 -10.00
N LYS A 93 11.22 -11.84 -9.41
CA LYS A 93 11.31 -13.13 -10.09
C LYS A 93 10.29 -13.28 -11.24
N GLU A 94 9.24 -12.48 -11.24
CA GLU A 94 8.16 -12.50 -12.24
C GLU A 94 8.41 -11.44 -13.33
N GLY A 95 9.55 -10.75 -13.30
CA GLY A 95 9.88 -9.70 -14.26
C GLY A 95 9.17 -8.38 -13.99
N THR A 96 8.54 -8.21 -12.82
CA THR A 96 7.76 -7.02 -12.48
C THR A 96 8.56 -6.11 -11.54
N ILE A 97 8.50 -4.80 -11.77
CA ILE A 97 9.08 -3.81 -10.87
C ILE A 97 8.17 -3.66 -9.65
N ASN A 98 8.75 -3.70 -8.45
CA ASN A 98 8.00 -3.52 -7.21
C ASN A 98 7.65 -2.03 -6.98
N PRO A 99 6.37 -1.63 -7.02
CA PRO A 99 5.99 -0.22 -6.91
C PRO A 99 6.36 0.40 -5.57
N GLN A 100 6.27 -0.35 -4.47
CA GLN A 100 6.61 0.13 -3.13
C GLN A 100 8.11 0.46 -3.02
N ARG A 101 8.98 -0.31 -3.67
CA ARG A 101 10.43 -0.04 -3.74
C ARG A 101 10.70 1.23 -4.53
N ILE A 102 10.09 1.40 -5.70
CA ILE A 102 10.22 2.63 -6.49
C ILE A 102 9.75 3.85 -5.69
N LEU A 103 8.56 3.76 -5.09
CA LEU A 103 7.99 4.84 -4.29
C LEU A 103 8.82 5.20 -3.06
N SER A 104 9.64 4.27 -2.55
CA SER A 104 10.54 4.55 -1.44
C SER A 104 11.62 5.58 -1.78
N LEU A 105 11.98 5.76 -3.06
CA LEU A 105 12.93 6.78 -3.49
C LEU A 105 12.48 8.19 -3.13
N ARG A 106 11.17 8.43 -3.14
CA ARG A 106 10.57 9.74 -2.80
C ARG A 106 10.74 10.12 -1.33
N LYS A 107 11.13 9.19 -0.47
CA LYS A 107 11.38 9.46 0.95
C LYS A 107 12.76 10.10 1.19
N TYR A 108 13.66 10.04 0.20
CA TYR A 108 14.99 10.63 0.34
C TYR A 108 14.97 12.10 -0.09
N GLU A 109 15.27 12.98 0.85
CA GLU A 109 15.45 14.41 0.60
C GLU A 109 16.84 14.65 0.00
N ILE A 110 16.95 14.51 -1.32
CA ILE A 110 18.19 14.79 -2.05
C ILE A 110 18.05 16.12 -2.77
N SER A 111 18.95 17.06 -2.48
CA SER A 111 19.04 18.34 -3.17
C SER A 111 19.96 18.20 -4.39
N ASP A 112 19.43 18.49 -5.57
CA ASP A 112 20.19 18.55 -6.82
C ASP A 112 20.03 19.93 -7.46
N ASP A 113 21.13 20.64 -7.66
CA ASP A 113 21.14 21.98 -8.25
C ASP A 113 20.53 22.00 -9.68
N SER A 114 20.52 20.86 -10.38
CA SER A 114 19.92 20.77 -11.71
C SER A 114 18.40 20.55 -11.71
N GLY A 115 17.80 20.28 -10.55
CA GLY A 115 16.37 20.00 -10.39
C GLY A 115 15.89 18.68 -11.02
N LYS A 116 16.81 17.87 -11.55
CA LYS A 116 16.48 16.61 -12.23
C LYS A 116 15.96 15.57 -11.25
N TRP A 117 16.52 15.52 -10.04
CA TRP A 117 16.07 14.60 -8.99
C TRP A 117 14.61 14.86 -8.61
N GLN A 118 14.27 16.12 -8.29
CA GLN A 118 12.90 16.52 -7.97
C GLN A 118 11.94 16.16 -9.10
N LYS A 119 12.29 16.49 -10.35
CA LYS A 119 11.48 16.15 -11.52
C LYS A 119 11.29 14.64 -11.68
N ALA A 120 12.31 13.83 -11.39
CA ALA A 120 12.20 12.38 -11.43
C ALA A 120 11.24 11.87 -10.34
N MET A 121 11.29 12.42 -9.13
CA MET A 121 10.36 12.06 -8.05
C MET A 121 8.91 12.42 -8.39
N ASP A 122 8.70 13.54 -9.09
CA ASP A 122 7.37 13.94 -9.58
C ASP A 122 6.85 12.98 -10.66
N LEU A 123 7.71 12.57 -11.60
CA LEU A 123 7.36 11.58 -12.62
C LEU A 123 7.06 10.20 -12.02
N ILE A 124 7.80 9.78 -10.98
CA ILE A 124 7.47 8.57 -10.21
C ILE A 124 6.10 8.69 -9.55
N ALA A 125 5.71 9.87 -9.06
CA ALA A 125 4.39 10.07 -8.48
C ALA A 125 3.29 9.99 -9.55
N GLN A 126 3.56 10.55 -10.74
CA GLN A 126 2.64 10.53 -11.87
C GLN A 126 2.50 9.15 -12.51
N SER A 127 3.51 8.28 -12.38
CA SER A 127 3.43 6.92 -12.91
C SER A 127 2.56 5.98 -12.08
N VAL A 128 2.06 6.37 -10.91
CA VAL A 128 1.25 5.48 -10.07
C VAL A 128 -0.19 5.47 -10.54
N ASP A 129 -0.63 4.33 -11.05
CA ASP A 129 -2.03 4.07 -11.38
C ASP A 129 -2.62 3.00 -10.48
N VAL A 130 -3.82 3.24 -9.95
CA VAL A 130 -4.60 2.22 -9.23
C VAL A 130 -5.40 1.42 -10.24
N VAL A 131 -4.99 0.17 -10.48
CA VAL A 131 -5.61 -0.69 -11.51
C VAL A 131 -6.70 -1.59 -10.95
N ASP A 132 -6.64 -1.93 -9.67
CA ASP A 132 -7.65 -2.73 -8.99
C ASP A 132 -7.68 -2.40 -7.49
N SER A 133 -8.78 -2.72 -6.82
CA SER A 133 -8.91 -2.61 -5.37
C SER A 133 -9.63 -3.84 -4.84
N CYS A 134 -8.92 -4.66 -4.06
CA CYS A 134 -9.51 -5.80 -3.38
C CYS A 134 -9.82 -5.46 -1.92
N ARG A 135 -11.05 -5.76 -1.51
CA ARG A 135 -11.50 -5.59 -0.13
C ARG A 135 -11.44 -6.93 0.61
N PHE A 136 -10.93 -6.89 1.84
CA PHE A 136 -10.75 -8.02 2.73
C PHE A 136 -11.50 -7.80 4.04
N ILE A 137 -12.06 -8.87 4.58
CA ILE A 137 -12.57 -8.94 5.95
C ILE A 137 -11.75 -9.99 6.68
N ARG A 138 -11.22 -9.65 7.85
CA ARG A 138 -10.41 -10.54 8.68
C ARG A 138 -10.94 -10.54 10.10
N PHE A 139 -10.93 -11.72 10.72
CA PHE A 139 -11.48 -11.96 12.05
C PHE A 139 -10.34 -12.35 12.99
N TYR A 140 -10.42 -11.86 14.22
CA TYR A 140 -9.41 -12.07 15.24
C TYR A 140 -10.06 -12.30 16.59
N GLU A 141 -9.40 -13.09 17.42
CA GLU A 141 -9.67 -13.27 18.83
C GLU A 141 -8.43 -12.95 19.66
N THR A 142 -8.62 -12.52 20.89
CA THR A 142 -7.55 -12.32 21.87
C THR A 142 -7.46 -13.54 22.76
N ASP A 143 -6.30 -14.19 22.80
CA ASP A 143 -6.07 -15.35 23.67
C ASP A 143 -5.93 -14.95 25.16
N ASP A 144 -5.87 -15.94 26.05
CA ASP A 144 -5.71 -15.75 27.49
C ASP A 144 -4.44 -14.98 27.89
N THR A 145 -3.46 -14.87 26.98
CA THR A 145 -2.22 -14.11 27.18
C THR A 145 -2.32 -12.66 26.69
N GLY A 146 -3.46 -12.27 26.13
CA GLY A 146 -3.70 -10.95 25.57
C GLY A 146 -3.18 -10.77 24.15
N LYS A 147 -2.79 -11.85 23.45
CA LYS A 147 -2.31 -11.75 22.06
C LYS A 147 -3.45 -11.95 21.08
N GLU A 148 -3.49 -11.08 20.07
CA GLU A 148 -4.46 -11.20 18.97
C GLU A 148 -4.03 -12.31 18.00
N GLN A 149 -4.92 -13.29 17.80
CA GLN A 149 -4.77 -14.39 16.86
C GLN A 149 -5.79 -14.27 15.74
N ALA A 150 -5.37 -14.57 14.51
CA ALA A 150 -6.29 -14.59 13.37
C ALA A 150 -7.15 -15.85 13.42
N ILE A 151 -8.46 -15.68 13.31
CA ILE A 151 -9.40 -16.79 13.18
C ILE A 151 -9.33 -17.27 11.73
N SER A 152 -8.80 -18.47 11.53
CA SER A 152 -8.65 -19.07 10.20
C SER A 152 -9.99 -19.59 9.68
N LEU A 153 -10.41 -19.13 8.51
CA LEU A 153 -11.56 -19.66 7.75
C LEU A 153 -11.14 -20.73 6.73
N ASP A 154 -10.09 -21.47 7.04
CA ASP A 154 -9.53 -22.51 6.18
C ASP A 154 -10.53 -23.67 6.04
N ILE A 155 -11.13 -23.78 4.85
CA ILE A 155 -12.14 -24.80 4.55
C ILE A 155 -11.56 -26.21 4.68
N ALA A 156 -10.27 -26.41 4.45
CA ALA A 156 -9.66 -27.73 4.57
C ALA A 156 -9.55 -28.22 6.03
N LYS A 157 -9.73 -27.32 7.01
CA LYS A 157 -9.70 -27.64 8.45
C LYS A 157 -11.10 -27.71 9.08
N LEU A 158 -12.15 -27.45 8.32
CA LEU A 158 -13.56 -27.57 8.72
C LEU A 158 -14.09 -28.97 8.39
#